data_AF-A0A2M8FBJ3-F1
#
_entry.id   AF-A0A2M8FBJ3-F1
#
_cell.length_a   1.000
_cell.length_b   1.000
_cell.length_c   1.000
_cell.angle_alpha   90.00
_cell.angle_beta   90.00
_cell.angle_gamma   90.00
#
_symmetry.space_group_name_H-M   'P 1'
#
loop_
_entity.id
_entity.type
_entity.pdbx_description
1 polymer ?
#
loop_
_entity_poly.entity_id
_entity_poly.type
_entity_poly.pdbx_seq_one_letter_code
_entity_poly.pdbx_strand_id
1 'polypeptide(L)'
;MTHGVLPGIIAIVNTKRKGSLAVGEAIAYFTKNENSVLIPVSDCDKYDLAIDRDGIIKRIQCKYSNDNEPSGAFIVDLRTFGGYREKTYYAKYLKDDFDLLFVYCSNGDKYLIPMEKILGKSHLALGVKSWNEYKC
;
A
#
# COMPACT_ATOMS: atom_id res chain seq x y z
N MET A 1 23.83 -21.47 -10.51
CA MET A 1 24.41 -20.14 -10.25
C MET A 1 23.55 -19.42 -9.22
N THR A 2 23.83 -19.71 -7.95
CA THR A 2 23.12 -19.18 -6.78
C THR A 2 23.52 -17.72 -6.56
N HIS A 3 22.59 -16.78 -6.71
CA HIS A 3 22.85 -15.39 -6.34
C HIS A 3 22.86 -15.30 -4.82
N GLY A 4 24.07 -15.14 -4.28
CA GLY A 4 24.32 -14.97 -2.86
C GLY A 4 23.68 -13.69 -2.34
N VAL A 5 22.91 -13.83 -1.27
CA VAL A 5 22.58 -12.71 -0.39
C VAL A 5 23.91 -12.26 0.24
N LEU A 6 24.26 -10.98 0.08
CA LEU A 6 25.47 -10.41 0.67
C LEU A 6 25.44 -10.61 2.19
N PRO A 7 26.43 -11.29 2.80
CA PRO A 7 26.46 -11.52 4.23
C PRO A 7 26.75 -10.20 4.95
N GLY A 8 25.83 -9.75 5.81
CA GLY A 8 26.08 -8.63 6.74
C GLY A 8 25.00 -7.55 6.84
N ILE A 9 23.95 -7.57 6.01
CA ILE A 9 22.85 -6.58 6.14
C ILE A 9 21.68 -7.23 6.88
N ILE A 10 21.67 -7.14 8.21
CA ILE A 10 20.42 -7.22 8.97
C ILE A 10 19.70 -5.90 8.71
N ALA A 11 18.91 -5.84 7.63
CA ALA A 11 18.10 -4.67 7.34
C ALA A 11 16.94 -4.63 8.34
N ILE A 12 17.10 -3.86 9.43
CA ILE A 12 15.94 -3.36 10.16
C ILE A 12 15.15 -2.53 9.15
N VAL A 13 14.04 -3.09 8.64
CA VAL A 13 13.19 -2.40 7.66
C VAL A 13 12.46 -1.28 8.40
N ASN A 14 13.05 -0.09 8.40
CA ASN A 14 12.42 1.13 8.92
C ASN A 14 11.10 1.37 8.15
N THR A 15 10.12 2.02 8.78
CA THR A 15 8.77 2.23 8.22
C THR A 15 8.78 2.85 6.82
N LYS A 16 9.72 3.77 6.54
CA LYS A 16 9.94 4.33 5.19
C LYS A 16 10.29 3.27 4.16
N ARG A 17 11.17 2.31 4.50
CA ARG A 17 11.54 1.20 3.60
C ARG A 17 10.37 0.26 3.33
N LYS A 18 9.45 0.09 4.28
CA LYS A 18 8.22 -0.70 4.10
C LYS A 18 7.29 -0.04 3.07
N GLY A 19 7.12 1.28 3.15
CA GLY A 19 6.37 2.04 2.14
C GLY A 19 6.99 1.90 0.74
N SER A 20 8.31 2.13 0.62
CA SER A 20 9.02 1.96 -0.65
C SER A 20 8.91 0.53 -1.22
N LEU A 21 8.91 -0.49 -0.36
CA LEU A 21 8.72 -1.88 -0.77
C LEU A 21 7.31 -2.10 -1.36
N ALA A 22 6.27 -1.59 -0.72
CA ALA A 22 4.91 -1.67 -1.26
C ALA A 22 4.77 -0.96 -2.61
N VAL A 23 5.41 0.21 -2.79
CA VAL A 23 5.44 0.92 -4.07
C VAL A 23 6.17 0.08 -5.13
N GLY A 24 7.33 -0.48 -4.82
CA GLY A 24 8.06 -1.36 -5.74
C GLY A 24 7.26 -2.59 -6.18
N GLU A 25 6.57 -3.24 -5.23
CA GLU A 25 5.68 -4.37 -5.52
C GLU A 25 4.46 -3.95 -6.34
N ALA A 26 3.92 -2.75 -6.11
CA ALA A 26 2.82 -2.20 -6.91
C ALA A 26 3.26 -1.98 -8.36
N ILE A 27 4.42 -1.34 -8.57
CA ILE A 27 5.01 -1.15 -9.91
C ILE A 27 5.16 -2.50 -10.62
N ALA A 28 5.75 -3.50 -9.93
CA ALA A 28 5.92 -4.83 -10.49
C ALA A 28 4.59 -5.50 -10.84
N TYR A 29 3.59 -5.38 -9.96
CA TYR A 29 2.25 -5.93 -10.16
C TYR A 29 1.55 -5.28 -11.38
N PHE A 30 1.50 -3.96 -11.45
CA PHE A 30 0.79 -3.26 -12.52
C PHE A 30 1.49 -3.40 -13.87
N THR A 31 2.83 -3.39 -13.89
CA THR A 31 3.62 -3.63 -15.11
C THR A 31 3.36 -5.03 -15.66
N LYS A 32 3.31 -6.06 -14.79
CA LYS A 32 2.99 -7.44 -15.21
C LYS A 32 1.56 -7.58 -15.77
N ASN A 33 0.65 -6.70 -15.36
CA ASN A 33 -0.73 -6.66 -15.82
C ASN A 33 -0.94 -5.66 -16.97
N GLU A 34 0.12 -5.33 -17.71
CA GLU A 34 0.08 -4.48 -18.92
C GLU A 34 -0.46 -3.06 -18.69
N ASN A 35 -0.34 -2.53 -17.47
CA ASN A 35 -0.68 -1.14 -17.18
C ASN A 35 0.55 -0.27 -17.36
N SER A 36 0.38 0.92 -17.94
CA SER A 36 1.41 1.95 -17.91
C SER A 36 1.47 2.56 -16.52
N VAL A 37 2.65 2.53 -15.87
CA VAL A 37 2.82 3.09 -14.52
C VAL A 37 3.33 4.52 -14.61
N LEU A 38 2.63 5.44 -13.94
CA LEU A 38 2.93 6.87 -13.87
C LEU A 38 3.42 7.19 -12.46
N ILE A 39 4.62 7.79 -12.35
CA ILE A 39 5.22 8.16 -11.06
C ILE A 39 5.15 9.68 -10.88
N PRO A 40 4.43 10.19 -9.86
CA PRO A 40 4.42 11.60 -9.52
C PRO A 40 5.82 12.09 -9.15
N VAL A 41 6.13 13.34 -9.51
CA VAL A 41 7.36 14.02 -9.05
C VAL A 41 7.15 14.61 -7.64
N SER A 42 5.90 14.91 -7.28
CA SER A 42 5.48 15.36 -5.94
C SER A 42 5.46 14.21 -4.93
N ASP A 43 5.77 14.51 -3.67
CA ASP A 43 5.82 13.55 -2.56
C ASP A 43 4.79 13.84 -1.45
N CYS A 44 3.98 14.87 -1.63
CA CYS A 44 2.96 15.32 -0.68
C CYS A 44 1.54 14.87 -1.04
N ASP A 45 1.41 14.06 -2.10
CA ASP A 45 0.12 13.58 -2.60
C ASP A 45 -0.48 12.48 -1.72
N LYS A 46 -1.77 12.23 -1.92
CA LYS A 46 -2.53 11.18 -1.22
C LYS A 46 -2.42 9.80 -1.87
N TYR A 47 -1.60 9.68 -2.90
CA TYR A 47 -1.35 8.47 -3.68
C TYR A 47 0.14 8.39 -4.01
N ASP A 48 0.66 7.18 -4.20
CA ASP A 48 2.09 6.97 -4.43
C ASP A 48 2.43 6.83 -5.92
N LEU A 49 1.48 6.34 -6.72
CA LEU A 49 1.61 6.21 -8.17
C LEU A 49 0.24 6.30 -8.84
N ALA A 50 0.21 6.42 -10.16
CA ALA A 50 -0.98 6.18 -10.95
C ALA A 50 -0.72 5.12 -12.02
N ILE A 51 -1.79 4.54 -12.54
CA ILE A 51 -1.75 3.65 -13.68
C ILE A 51 -2.63 4.21 -14.80
N ASP A 52 -2.21 4.01 -16.04
CA ASP A 52 -3.04 4.20 -17.22
C ASP A 52 -3.29 2.83 -17.86
N ARG A 53 -4.58 2.54 -18.03
CA ARG A 53 -5.07 1.40 -18.79
C ARG A 53 -6.11 1.89 -19.79
N ASP A 54 -5.76 1.79 -21.07
CA ASP A 54 -6.63 2.18 -22.19
C ASP A 54 -7.15 3.63 -22.10
N GLY A 55 -6.30 4.55 -21.61
CA GLY A 55 -6.64 5.97 -21.44
C GLY A 55 -7.38 6.29 -20.14
N ILE A 56 -7.64 5.29 -19.28
CA ILE A 56 -8.26 5.47 -17.98
C ILE A 56 -7.17 5.50 -16.91
N ILE A 57 -6.99 6.68 -16.31
CA ILE A 57 -6.04 6.89 -15.22
C ILE A 57 -6.68 6.53 -13.88
N LYS A 58 -5.98 5.74 -13.07
CA LYS A 58 -6.32 5.46 -11.68
C LYS A 58 -5.15 5.74 -10.75
N ARG A 59 -5.38 6.55 -9.72
CA ARG A 59 -4.45 6.87 -8.64
C ARG A 59 -4.43 5.76 -7.61
N ILE A 60 -3.23 5.35 -7.21
CA ILE A 60 -2.99 4.21 -6.34
C ILE A 60 -2.27 4.67 -5.07
N GLN A 61 -2.89 4.43 -3.93
CA GLN A 61 -2.20 4.48 -2.64
C GLN A 61 -1.67 3.09 -2.31
N CYS A 62 -0.38 3.00 -2.00
CA CYS A 62 0.30 1.78 -1.58
C CYS A 62 0.43 1.73 -0.05
N LYS A 63 0.19 0.57 0.53
CA LYS A 63 0.44 0.27 1.94
C LYS A 63 1.18 -1.04 2.08
N TYR A 64 1.98 -1.11 3.13
CA TYR A 64 2.60 -2.36 3.57
C TYR A 64 2.02 -2.77 4.92
N SER A 65 1.80 -4.07 5.12
CA SER A 65 1.36 -4.62 6.40
C SER A 65 2.15 -5.86 6.79
N ASN A 66 2.47 -5.97 8.08
CA ASN A 66 3.05 -7.16 8.69
C ASN A 66 1.97 -7.95 9.43
N ASP A 67 2.18 -9.26 9.51
CA ASP A 67 1.46 -10.18 10.38
C ASP A 67 1.80 -9.89 11.85
N ASN A 68 1.09 -8.94 12.44
CA ASN A 68 1.34 -8.55 13.83
C ASN A 68 0.22 -9.00 14.80
N GLU A 69 -0.80 -9.71 14.31
CA GLU A 69 -1.92 -10.16 15.15
C GLU A 69 -1.89 -11.67 15.40
N PRO A 70 -2.22 -12.14 16.63
CA PRO A 70 -2.36 -13.56 16.94
C PRO A 70 -3.36 -14.31 16.04
N SER A 71 -4.29 -13.58 15.43
CA SER A 71 -5.27 -14.11 14.48
C SER A 71 -4.69 -14.42 13.10
N GLY A 72 -3.44 -14.04 12.82
CA GLY A 72 -2.84 -14.09 11.48
C GLY A 72 -3.30 -12.98 10.55
N ALA A 73 -4.06 -12.01 11.05
CA ALA A 73 -4.54 -10.88 10.25
C ALA A 73 -3.44 -9.83 10.00
N PHE A 74 -3.45 -9.25 8.80
CA PHE A 74 -2.63 -8.10 8.44
C PHE A 74 -3.44 -6.82 8.69
N ILE A 75 -3.03 -6.03 9.68
CA ILE A 75 -3.70 -4.77 10.01
C ILE A 75 -3.14 -3.64 9.16
N VAL A 76 -4.00 -2.99 8.40
CA VAL A 76 -3.66 -1.85 7.54
C VAL A 76 -4.27 -0.58 8.14
N ASP A 77 -3.44 0.38 8.54
CA ASP A 77 -3.93 1.69 9.01
C ASP A 77 -4.33 2.57 7.82
N LEU A 78 -5.58 3.05 7.85
CA LEU A 78 -6.16 3.93 6.82
C LEU A 78 -6.22 5.39 7.28
N ARG A 79 -5.68 5.70 8.45
CA ARG A 79 -5.55 7.07 8.91
C ARG A 79 -4.31 7.69 8.30
N THR A 80 -4.46 8.92 7.84
CA THR A 80 -3.35 9.81 7.55
C THR A 80 -3.03 10.59 8.82
N PHE A 81 -1.75 10.62 9.20
CA PHE A 81 -1.29 11.38 10.35
C PHE A 81 -0.65 12.67 9.84
N GLY A 82 -1.09 13.79 10.40
CA GLY A 82 -0.41 15.05 10.26
C GLY A 82 -0.05 15.60 11.63
N GLY A 83 0.93 16.49 11.66
CA GLY A 83 1.35 17.15 12.87
C GLY A 83 1.81 18.56 12.60
N TYR A 84 1.37 19.49 13.44
CA TYR A 84 2.01 20.80 13.56
C TYR A 84 2.39 21.01 15.02
N ARG A 85 3.69 21.08 15.29
CA ARG A 85 4.29 21.21 16.63
C ARG A 85 3.84 20.08 17.57
N GLU A 86 3.02 20.41 18.57
CA GLU A 86 2.67 19.53 19.69
C GLU A 86 1.36 18.76 19.50
N LYS A 87 0.65 18.97 18.38
CA LYS A 87 -0.60 18.28 18.09
C LYS A 87 -0.44 17.32 16.93
N THR A 88 -0.62 16.03 17.22
CA THR A 88 -0.86 15.01 16.20
C THR A 88 -2.34 14.97 15.91
N TYR A 89 -2.71 15.16 14.64
CA TYR A 89 -4.06 14.93 14.17
C TYR A 89 -4.06 13.73 13.23
N TYR A 90 -5.16 12.99 13.25
CA TYR A 90 -5.41 11.94 12.28
C TYR A 90 -6.64 12.31 11.46
N ALA A 91 -6.55 12.07 10.15
CA ALA A 91 -7.66 12.21 9.23
C ALA A 91 -7.86 10.89 8.51
N LYS A 92 -9.12 10.56 8.19
CA LYS A 92 -9.44 9.44 7.31
C LYS A 92 -9.31 9.88 5.86
N TYR A 93 -9.07 8.92 4.97
CA TYR A 93 -9.10 9.20 3.55
C TYR A 93 -10.48 9.68 3.09
N LEU A 94 -10.46 10.64 2.17
CA LEU A 94 -11.63 11.18 1.49
C LEU A 94 -11.81 10.50 0.12
N LYS A 95 -13.04 10.49 -0.40
CA LYS A 95 -13.41 9.78 -1.63
C LYS A 95 -12.47 10.04 -2.80
N ASP A 96 -11.97 11.28 -2.91
CA ASP A 96 -11.17 11.72 -4.05
C ASP A 96 -9.67 11.76 -3.76
N ASP A 97 -9.21 11.19 -2.64
CA ASP A 97 -7.78 11.13 -2.30
C ASP A 97 -7.01 10.20 -3.27
N PHE A 98 -7.59 9.06 -3.63
CA PHE A 98 -7.09 8.08 -4.59
C PHE A 98 -8.22 7.16 -5.06
N ASP A 99 -7.96 6.33 -6.07
CA ASP A 99 -8.99 5.47 -6.67
C ASP A 99 -8.89 4.02 -6.17
N LEU A 100 -7.67 3.50 -6.00
CA LEU A 100 -7.43 2.14 -5.47
C LEU A 100 -6.37 2.14 -4.35
N LEU A 101 -6.58 1.29 -3.35
CA LEU A 101 -5.61 0.94 -2.33
C LEU A 101 -4.91 -0.37 -2.72
N PHE A 102 -3.61 -0.31 -2.99
CA PHE A 102 -2.76 -1.48 -3.12
C PHE A 102 -2.12 -1.82 -1.77
N VAL A 103 -2.28 -3.05 -1.30
CA VAL A 103 -1.65 -3.51 -0.06
C VAL A 103 -0.72 -4.67 -0.34
N TYR A 104 0.53 -4.55 0.11
CA TYR A 104 1.51 -5.65 0.13
C TYR A 104 1.72 -6.16 1.55
N CYS A 105 1.53 -7.46 1.75
CA CYS A 105 1.69 -8.12 3.05
C CYS A 105 3.06 -8.79 3.17
N SER A 106 3.57 -8.94 4.39
CA SER A 106 4.88 -9.58 4.67
C SER A 106 4.98 -11.01 4.17
N ASN A 107 3.86 -11.73 4.03
CA ASN A 107 3.80 -13.09 3.49
C ASN A 107 3.81 -13.16 1.95
N GLY A 108 3.86 -12.03 1.26
CA GLY A 108 3.84 -11.95 -0.20
C GLY A 108 2.47 -11.64 -0.80
N ASP A 109 1.39 -11.73 -0.01
CA ASP A 109 0.03 -11.46 -0.48
C ASP A 109 -0.13 -10.02 -0.93
N LYS A 110 -0.98 -9.84 -1.94
CA LYS A 110 -1.32 -8.54 -2.52
C LYS A 110 -2.82 -8.36 -2.53
N TYR A 111 -3.28 -7.14 -2.26
CA TYR A 111 -4.69 -6.78 -2.33
C TYR A 111 -4.84 -5.48 -3.12
N LEU A 112 -5.93 -5.39 -3.90
CA LEU A 112 -6.29 -4.19 -4.66
C LEU A 112 -7.74 -3.81 -4.37
N ILE A 113 -7.92 -2.84 -3.49
CA ILE A 113 -9.21 -2.51 -2.88
C ILE A 113 -9.69 -1.15 -3.38
N PRO A 114 -10.91 -1.03 -3.95
CA PRO A 114 -11.45 0.26 -4.36
C PRO A 114 -11.69 1.21 -3.19
N MET A 115 -11.41 2.51 -3.38
CA MET A 115 -11.53 3.55 -2.34
C MET A 115 -12.94 3.58 -1.72
N GLU A 116 -13.98 3.40 -2.53
CA GLU A 116 -15.37 3.41 -2.07
C GLU A 116 -15.68 2.33 -1.03
N LYS A 117 -14.93 1.22 -1.02
CA LYS A 117 -15.13 0.12 -0.05
C LYS A 117 -14.53 0.44 1.32
N ILE A 118 -13.58 1.36 1.38
CA ILE A 118 -12.82 1.67 2.59
C ILE A 118 -13.15 3.04 3.17
N LEU A 119 -14.05 3.80 2.53
CA LEU A 119 -14.54 5.08 3.02
C LEU A 119 -15.03 5.01 4.48
N GLY A 120 -14.57 5.97 5.28
CA GLY A 120 -14.94 6.08 6.69
C GLY A 120 -14.31 5.02 7.62
N LYS A 121 -13.53 4.06 7.11
CA LYS A 121 -12.81 3.08 7.92
C LYS A 121 -11.50 3.67 8.45
N SER A 122 -11.09 3.23 9.64
CA SER A 122 -9.79 3.61 10.22
C SER A 122 -8.71 2.56 9.98
N HIS A 123 -9.10 1.31 9.76
CA HIS A 123 -8.18 0.21 9.47
C HIS A 123 -8.89 -0.90 8.69
N LEU A 124 -8.10 -1.82 8.13
CA LEU A 124 -8.54 -3.08 7.54
C LEU A 124 -7.82 -4.24 8.22
N ALA A 125 -8.47 -5.41 8.26
CA ALA A 125 -7.85 -6.68 8.64
C ALA A 125 -7.89 -7.60 7.41
N LEU A 126 -6.73 -7.86 6.80
CA LEU A 126 -6.55 -8.72 5.63
C LEU A 126 -5.99 -10.09 6.06
N GLY A 127 -5.92 -11.06 5.14
CA GLY A 127 -5.45 -12.43 5.44
C GLY A 127 -6.45 -13.31 6.19
N VAL A 128 -7.60 -12.76 6.56
CA VAL A 128 -8.76 -13.47 7.10
C VAL A 128 -9.86 -13.56 6.04
N LYS A 129 -11.02 -14.20 6.32
CA LYS A 129 -12.11 -14.37 5.35
C LYS A 129 -12.53 -13.05 4.66
N SER A 130 -12.49 -11.95 5.40
CA SER A 130 -12.80 -10.60 4.92
C SER A 130 -11.79 -10.12 3.88
N TRP A 131 -12.25 -9.44 2.82
CA TRP A 131 -11.44 -8.82 1.76
C TRP A 131 -10.73 -9.76 0.78
N ASN A 132 -10.90 -11.08 0.91
CA ASN A 132 -10.28 -12.04 -0.03
C ASN A 132 -10.77 -11.89 -1.48
N GLU A 133 -11.94 -11.30 -1.71
CA GLU A 133 -12.41 -10.95 -3.06
C GLU A 133 -11.52 -9.91 -3.77
N TYR A 134 -10.71 -9.16 -3.02
CA TYR A 134 -9.78 -8.15 -3.54
C TYR A 134 -8.33 -8.64 -3.55
N LYS A 135 -8.07 -9.91 -3.22
CA LYS A 135 -6.73 -10.48 -3.26
C LYS A 135 -6.31 -10.68 -4.72
N CYS A 136 -5.07 -10.30 -5.04
CA CYS A 136 -4.51 -10.36 -6.40
C CYS A 136 -3.68 -11.61 -6.65
#